data_AF-A0A6S6T907-F1
#
_entry.id   AF-A0A6S6T907-F1
#
_cell.length_a   1.000
_cell.length_b   1.000
_cell.length_c   1.000
_cell.angle_alpha   90.00
_cell.angle_beta   90.00
_cell.angle_gamma   90.00
#
_symmetry.space_group_name_H-M   'P 1'
#
loop_
_entity.id
_entity.type
_entity.pdbx_description
1 polymer ?
#
loop_
_entity_poly.entity_id
_entity_poly.type
_entity_poly.pdbx_seq_one_letter_code
_entity_poly.pdbx_strand_id
1 'polypeptide(L)'
;MRISFIEKLSPSKTEPKTFHSHNIEKLKVDNAFHLLQTPFSKIQNQPYRVMVEVSAFASVYFRNKRYLKMQREIEKLDNGATLFEFTLTDDMEIIPLIQKWIPHLKVIEPLRIKEKIEENMQNFMKGV
;
A
#
# COMPACT_ATOMS: atom_id res chain seq x y z
N MET A 1 21.07 -45.75 -15.30
CA MET A 1 21.52 -44.72 -16.26
C MET A 1 20.86 -43.41 -15.86
N ARG A 2 21.54 -42.59 -15.06
CA ARG A 2 22.35 -41.38 -15.39
C ARG A 2 21.48 -40.16 -15.72
N ILE A 3 21.13 -39.43 -14.67
CA ILE A 3 20.53 -38.09 -14.74
C ILE A 3 21.71 -37.13 -14.99
N SER A 4 21.73 -36.47 -16.14
CA SER A 4 22.79 -35.53 -16.51
C SER A 4 22.70 -34.28 -15.63
N PHE A 5 23.65 -34.13 -14.71
CA PHE A 5 23.81 -32.88 -13.95
C PHE A 5 24.47 -31.85 -14.87
N ILE A 6 23.94 -30.62 -14.93
CA ILE A 6 24.62 -29.54 -15.67
C ILE A 6 25.88 -29.19 -14.88
N GLU A 7 27.04 -29.67 -15.33
CA GLU A 7 28.31 -29.49 -14.62
C GLU A 7 28.93 -28.10 -14.82
N LYS A 8 28.54 -27.34 -15.85
CA LYS A 8 29.02 -25.96 -16.03
C LYS A 8 28.13 -25.15 -16.95
N LEU A 9 27.76 -23.96 -16.50
CA LEU A 9 27.20 -22.92 -17.34
C LEU A 9 28.37 -22.15 -17.97
N SER A 10 28.47 -22.19 -19.29
CA SER A 10 29.38 -21.32 -20.05
C SER A 10 28.71 -19.95 -20.21
N PRO A 11 29.29 -18.85 -19.70
CA PRO A 11 28.74 -17.52 -19.99
C PRO A 11 28.87 -17.22 -21.49
N SER A 12 27.80 -16.70 -22.09
CA SER A 12 27.81 -16.27 -23.49
C SER A 12 28.84 -15.15 -23.69
N LYS A 13 29.62 -15.21 -24.78
CA LYS A 13 30.62 -14.19 -25.18
C LYS A 13 30.05 -12.83 -25.61
N THR A 14 28.74 -12.61 -25.51
CA THR A 14 28.17 -11.27 -25.67
C THR A 14 28.39 -10.51 -24.39
N GLU A 15 29.15 -9.41 -24.47
CA GLU A 15 29.17 -8.41 -23.40
C GLU A 15 27.71 -8.09 -23.05
N PRO A 16 27.30 -8.20 -21.77
CA PRO A 16 26.03 -7.63 -21.37
C PRO A 16 26.12 -6.17 -21.78
N LYS A 17 25.21 -5.70 -22.65
CA LYS A 17 25.04 -4.26 -22.90
C LYS A 17 24.66 -3.66 -21.56
N THR A 18 25.68 -3.28 -20.83
CA THR A 18 25.64 -3.00 -19.41
C THR A 18 24.81 -1.76 -19.25
N PHE A 19 23.82 -1.84 -18.37
CA PHE A 19 23.12 -0.67 -17.86
C PHE A 19 24.16 0.40 -17.56
N HIS A 20 24.04 1.56 -18.21
CA HIS A 20 24.94 2.68 -17.97
C HIS A 20 24.73 3.18 -16.54
N SER A 21 25.46 2.58 -15.60
CA SER A 21 25.41 2.92 -14.18
C SER A 21 26.25 4.16 -13.93
N HIS A 22 25.81 5.32 -14.43
CA HIS A 22 26.36 6.58 -13.98
C HIS A 22 25.24 7.61 -13.73
N ASN A 23 24.83 7.63 -12.47
CA ASN A 23 24.48 8.82 -11.69
C ASN A 23 23.21 9.65 -11.96
N ILE A 24 22.22 9.19 -12.72
CA ILE A 24 20.92 9.92 -12.81
C ILE A 24 19.74 9.19 -12.16
N GLU A 25 19.77 7.86 -12.06
CA GLU A 25 18.59 7.09 -11.61
C GLU A 25 18.61 6.70 -10.12
N LYS A 26 19.79 6.55 -9.49
CA LYS A 26 19.90 6.00 -8.12
C LYS A 26 19.12 6.81 -7.07
N LEU A 27 19.20 8.14 -7.12
CA LEU A 27 18.56 9.04 -6.13
C LEU A 27 17.02 9.11 -6.28
N LYS A 28 16.47 8.90 -7.49
CA LYS A 28 15.02 8.81 -7.72
C LYS A 28 14.48 7.42 -7.37
N VAL A 29 15.26 6.40 -7.69
CA VAL A 29 14.91 4.99 -7.45
C VAL A 29 14.84 4.71 -5.95
N ASP A 30 15.78 5.20 -5.15
CA ASP A 30 15.79 4.97 -3.70
C ASP A 30 14.53 5.53 -3.03
N ASN A 31 14.12 6.76 -3.36
CA ASN A 31 12.86 7.34 -2.85
C ASN A 31 11.61 6.64 -3.41
N ALA A 32 11.63 6.21 -4.67
CA ALA A 32 10.52 5.50 -5.30
C ALA A 32 10.23 4.15 -4.62
N PHE A 33 11.27 3.41 -4.23
CA PHE A 33 11.11 2.12 -3.54
C PHE A 33 10.38 2.23 -2.21
N HIS A 34 10.53 3.35 -1.50
CA HIS A 34 9.81 3.58 -0.25
C HIS A 34 8.32 3.84 -0.47
N LEU A 35 7.94 4.44 -1.61
CA LEU A 35 6.55 4.72 -1.99
C LEU A 35 5.80 3.50 -2.55
N LEU A 36 6.53 2.52 -3.09
CA LEU A 36 5.96 1.27 -3.58
C LEU A 36 5.50 0.39 -2.41
N GLN A 37 4.23 0.53 -2.02
CA GLN A 37 3.60 -0.22 -0.94
C GLN A 37 2.62 -1.26 -1.46
N THR A 38 1.90 -0.91 -2.53
CA THR A 38 0.88 -1.73 -3.17
C THR A 38 1.05 -1.67 -4.70
N PRO A 39 0.41 -2.57 -5.47
CA PRO A 39 0.38 -2.46 -6.92
C PRO A 39 -0.28 -1.16 -7.44
N PHE A 40 -1.04 -0.47 -6.59
CA PHE A 40 -1.72 0.78 -6.92
C PHE A 40 -0.88 2.03 -6.61
N SER A 41 0.28 1.89 -5.95
CA SER A 41 1.13 3.03 -5.61
C SER A 41 1.61 3.76 -6.86
N LYS A 42 1.40 5.08 -6.91
CA LYS A 42 1.81 5.96 -8.01
C LYS A 42 2.98 6.83 -7.58
N ILE A 43 4.19 6.42 -7.95
CA ILE A 43 5.45 7.11 -7.60
C ILE A 43 5.48 8.59 -8.03
N GLN A 44 4.76 8.93 -9.10
CA GLN A 44 4.72 10.31 -9.63
C GLN A 44 3.84 11.24 -8.78
N ASN A 45 2.92 10.70 -8.00
CA ASN A 45 1.99 11.50 -7.19
C ASN A 45 2.65 11.96 -5.89
N GLN A 46 2.26 13.14 -5.41
CA GLN A 46 2.64 13.58 -4.08
C GLN A 46 1.89 12.76 -3.02
N PRO A 47 2.60 12.17 -2.03
CA PRO A 47 1.94 11.44 -0.97
C PRO A 47 1.05 12.36 -0.13
N TYR A 48 -0.11 11.85 0.27
CA TYR A 48 -1.04 12.54 1.15
C TYR A 48 -1.42 11.64 2.34
N ARG A 49 -1.96 12.25 3.39
CA ARG A 49 -2.32 11.56 4.63
C ARG A 49 -3.80 11.25 4.65
N VAL A 50 -4.13 10.08 5.18
CA VAL A 50 -5.49 9.61 5.44
C VAL A 50 -5.59 9.23 6.91
N MET A 51 -6.53 9.82 7.62
CA MET A 51 -6.85 9.47 9.00
C MET A 51 -8.08 8.59 9.04
N VAL A 52 -7.98 7.47 9.75
CA VAL A 52 -9.07 6.52 9.95
C VAL A 52 -9.22 6.18 11.42
N GLU A 53 -10.46 6.11 11.85
CA GLU A 53 -10.83 5.60 13.17
C GLU A 53 -11.14 4.10 13.04
N VAL A 54 -10.48 3.30 13.88
CA VAL A 54 -10.63 1.85 13.90
C VAL A 54 -11.21 1.44 15.25
N SER A 55 -12.32 0.70 15.25
CA SER A 55 -12.96 0.22 16.48
C SER A 55 -12.00 -0.62 17.34
N ALA A 56 -12.29 -0.76 18.64
CA ALA A 56 -11.48 -1.56 19.57
C ALA A 56 -11.25 -3.00 19.07
N PHE A 57 -12.28 -3.61 18.49
CA PHE A 57 -12.23 -4.95 17.90
C PHE A 57 -11.22 -5.03 16.75
N ALA A 58 -11.33 -4.13 15.77
CA ALA A 58 -10.46 -4.14 14.61
C ALA A 58 -9.03 -3.66 14.94
N SER A 59 -8.86 -2.78 15.94
CA SER A 59 -7.56 -2.17 16.30
C SER A 59 -6.48 -3.21 16.61
N VAL A 60 -6.86 -4.36 17.19
CA VAL A 60 -5.95 -5.48 17.44
C VAL A 60 -5.32 -6.00 16.15
N TYR A 61 -6.10 -6.09 15.07
CA TYR A 61 -5.61 -6.54 13.77
C TYR A 61 -4.69 -5.52 13.11
N PHE A 62 -5.00 -4.23 13.24
CA PHE A 62 -4.16 -3.15 12.69
C PHE A 62 -2.83 -3.00 13.43
N ARG A 63 -2.77 -3.33 14.72
CA ARG A 63 -1.51 -3.41 15.48
C ARG A 63 -0.69 -4.65 15.10
N ASN A 64 -1.34 -5.80 15.00
CA ASN A 64 -0.67 -7.06 14.72
C ASN A 64 -0.21 -7.18 13.26
N LYS A 65 -0.98 -6.62 12.33
CA LYS A 65 -0.70 -6.64 10.90
C LYS A 65 -0.51 -5.22 10.39
N ARG A 66 0.70 -4.92 9.94
CA ARG A 66 0.99 -3.68 9.23
C ARG A 66 0.47 -3.78 7.79
N TYR A 67 -0.70 -3.19 7.52
CA TYR A 67 -1.37 -3.30 6.22
C TYR A 67 -0.67 -2.52 5.11
N LEU A 68 -0.10 -1.37 5.47
CA LEU A 68 0.66 -0.50 4.58
C LEU A 68 1.97 -0.12 5.26
N LYS A 69 3.03 0.07 4.48
CA LYS A 69 4.35 0.39 5.05
C LYS A 69 4.31 1.69 5.87
N MET A 70 3.57 2.68 5.40
CA MET A 70 3.43 4.01 5.99
C MET A 70 2.16 4.10 6.84
N GLN A 71 2.03 3.20 7.81
CA GLN A 71 0.95 3.18 8.81
C GLN A 71 1.49 3.65 10.16
N ARG A 72 0.78 4.58 10.80
CA ARG A 72 1.09 5.09 12.15
C ARG A 72 -0.13 5.02 13.04
N GLU A 73 0.05 4.52 14.27
CA GLU A 73 -0.95 4.65 15.33
C GLU A 73 -0.75 6.04 15.96
N ILE A 74 -1.81 6.84 16.00
CA ILE A 74 -1.77 8.22 16.51
C ILE A 74 -2.13 8.23 17.98
N GLU A 75 -3.33 7.74 18.30
CA GLU A 75 -3.83 7.72 19.66
C GLU A 75 -4.91 6.66 19.85
N LYS A 76 -5.14 6.28 21.11
CA LYS A 76 -6.26 5.44 21.52
C LYS A 76 -7.32 6.34 22.15
N LEU A 77 -8.54 6.23 21.66
CA LEU A 77 -9.71 6.98 22.12
C LEU A 77 -10.32 6.34 23.37
N ASP A 78 -11.07 7.13 24.14
CA ASP A 78 -11.70 6.71 25.40
C ASP A 78 -12.69 5.54 25.22
N ASN A 79 -13.33 5.45 24.05
CA ASN A 79 -14.25 4.38 23.69
C ASN A 79 -13.52 3.06 23.30
N GLY A 80 -12.19 3.03 23.38
CA GLY A 80 -11.35 1.90 23.02
C GLY A 80 -10.99 1.80 21.53
N ALA A 81 -11.55 2.66 20.67
CA ALA A 81 -11.12 2.81 19.29
C ALA A 81 -9.70 3.41 19.20
N THR A 82 -9.07 3.29 18.05
CA THR A 82 -7.72 3.78 17.80
C THR A 82 -7.69 4.57 16.51
N LEU A 83 -7.07 5.75 16.53
CA LEU A 83 -6.84 6.58 15.36
C LEU A 83 -5.56 6.12 14.66
N PHE A 84 -5.69 5.79 13.38
CA PHE A 84 -4.56 5.44 12.53
C PHE A 84 -4.40 6.48 11.41
N GLU A 85 -3.15 6.79 11.10
CA GLU A 85 -2.77 7.61 9.96
C GLU A 85 -2.05 6.74 8.93
N PHE A 86 -2.44 6.89 7.67
CA PHE A 86 -1.83 6.26 6.52
C PHE A 86 -1.28 7.33 5.56
N THR A 87 -0.09 7.11 5.02
CA THR A 87 0.45 7.94 3.92
C THR A 87 0.37 7.17 2.61
N LEU A 88 -0.34 7.73 1.64
CA LEU A 88 -0.71 7.07 0.38
C LEU A 88 -0.39 7.97 -0.81
N THR A 89 -0.26 7.36 -1.99
CA THR A 89 -0.10 8.06 -3.27
C THR A 89 -1.32 7.94 -4.18
N ASP A 90 -2.15 6.91 -3.96
CA ASP A 90 -3.40 6.70 -4.67
C ASP A 90 -4.51 6.20 -3.72
N ASP A 91 -5.74 6.57 -4.03
CA ASP A 91 -6.91 6.23 -3.22
C ASP A 91 -7.18 4.71 -3.22
N MET A 92 -6.86 4.02 -4.32
CA MET A 92 -7.04 2.56 -4.43
C MET A 92 -6.12 1.76 -3.50
N GLU A 93 -5.10 2.39 -2.92
CA GLU A 93 -4.25 1.74 -1.91
C GLU A 93 -5.02 1.45 -0.61
N ILE A 94 -6.00 2.28 -0.27
CA ILE A 94 -6.74 2.19 1.01
C ILE A 94 -8.21 1.83 0.84
N ILE A 95 -8.86 2.20 -0.27
CA ILE A 95 -10.30 1.95 -0.49
C ILE A 95 -10.68 0.47 -0.27
N PRO A 96 -9.99 -0.53 -0.86
CA PRO A 96 -10.33 -1.93 -0.64
C PRO A 96 -10.15 -2.38 0.81
N LEU A 97 -9.15 -1.82 1.50
CA LEU A 97 -8.91 -2.10 2.92
C LEU A 97 -10.06 -1.55 3.76
N ILE A 98 -10.50 -0.33 3.49
CA ILE A 98 -11.60 0.30 4.23
C ILE A 98 -12.88 -0.50 4.04
N GLN A 99 -13.27 -0.77 2.80
CA GLN A 99 -14.49 -1.51 2.47
C GLN A 99 -14.53 -2.90 3.13
N LYS A 100 -13.38 -3.59 3.20
CA LYS A 100 -13.26 -4.88 3.88
C LYS A 100 -13.55 -4.81 5.39
N TRP A 101 -13.30 -3.67 6.02
CA TRP A 101 -13.40 -3.50 7.47
C TRP A 101 -14.65 -2.72 7.90
N ILE A 102 -15.57 -2.36 7.01
CA ILE A 102 -16.87 -1.77 7.39
C ILE A 102 -17.67 -2.79 8.22
N PRO A 103 -18.30 -2.39 9.35
CA PRO A 103 -18.42 -1.03 9.90
C PRO A 103 -17.34 -0.65 10.93
N HIS A 104 -16.33 -1.49 11.14
CA HIS A 104 -15.30 -1.37 12.17
C HIS A 104 -14.18 -0.37 11.84
N LEU A 105 -14.17 0.18 10.63
CA LEU A 105 -13.23 1.19 10.18
C LEU A 105 -13.97 2.34 9.50
N LYS A 106 -13.66 3.56 9.90
CA LYS A 106 -14.27 4.79 9.39
C LYS A 106 -13.19 5.77 8.95
N VAL A 107 -13.40 6.41 7.81
CA VAL A 107 -12.53 7.51 7.35
C VAL A 107 -12.91 8.79 8.06
N ILE A 108 -11.92 9.45 8.66
CA ILE A 108 -12.05 10.78 9.24
C ILE A 108 -11.66 11.82 8.17
N GLU A 109 -10.50 11.64 7.54
CA GLU A 109 -10.00 12.53 6.48
C GLU A 109 -9.15 11.76 5.46
N PRO A 110 -9.08 12.21 4.19
CA PRO A 110 -9.79 13.34 3.59
C PRO A 110 -11.20 12.95 3.10
N LEU A 111 -12.08 13.95 2.95
CA LEU A 111 -13.48 13.75 2.54
C LEU A 111 -13.64 12.97 1.23
N ARG A 112 -12.75 13.21 0.26
CA ARG A 112 -12.73 12.52 -1.04
C ARG A 112 -12.75 10.99 -0.93
N ILE A 113 -12.03 10.42 0.04
CA ILE A 113 -11.98 8.96 0.21
C ILE A 113 -13.33 8.46 0.73
N LYS A 114 -13.93 9.19 1.66
CA LYS A 114 -15.26 8.89 2.19
C LYS A 114 -16.32 8.92 1.09
N GLU A 115 -16.31 9.95 0.26
CA GLU A 115 -17.23 10.09 -0.90
C GLU A 115 -17.10 8.91 -1.87
N LYS A 116 -15.87 8.50 -2.20
CA LYS A 116 -15.64 7.32 -3.05
C LYS A 116 -16.17 6.01 -2.45
N ILE A 117 -16.06 5.84 -1.13
CA ILE A 117 -16.60 4.66 -0.45
C ILE A 117 -18.13 4.67 -0.50
N GLU A 118 -18.75 5.82 -0.23
CA GLU A 118 -20.20 5.99 -0.30
C GLU A 118 -20.71 5.74 -1.73
N GLU A 119 -20.04 6.27 -2.75
CA GLU A 119 -20.34 6.01 -4.16
C GLU A 119 -20.27 4.51 -4.48
N ASN A 120 -19.18 3.84 -4.09
CA ASN A 120 -19.03 2.40 -4.31
C ASN A 120 -20.13 1.59 -3.62
N MET A 121 -20.53 1.97 -2.40
CA MET A 121 -21.62 1.31 -1.67
C MET A 121 -22.97 1.54 -2.36
N GLN A 122 -23.25 2.76 -2.83
CA GLN A 122 -24.47 3.06 -3.58
C GLN A 122 -24.53 2.28 -4.89
N ASN A 123 -23.42 2.18 -5.62
CA ASN A 123 -23.34 1.40 -6.87
C ASN A 123 -23.59 -0.08 -6.60
N PHE A 124 -22.96 -0.63 -5.55
CA PHE A 124 -23.20 -2.00 -5.12
C PHE A 124 -24.68 -2.25 -4.78
N MET A 125 -25.34 -1.33 -4.07
CA MET A 125 -26.77 -1.45 -3.74
C MET A 125 -27.68 -1.35 -4.96
N LYS A 126 -27.27 -0.63 -6.02
CA LYS A 126 -28.02 -0.54 -7.28
C LYS A 126 -27.82 -1.78 -8.17
N GLY A 127 -26.88 -2.67 -7.85
CA GLY A 127 -26.54 -3.83 -8.67
C GLY A 127 -25.87 -3.47 -9.99
N VAL A 128 -25.18 -2.32 -10.04
CA VAL A 128 -24.42 -1.84 -11.20
C VAL A 128 -22.97 -2.28 -11.09
#